data_AF-A0A2C5YLS4-F1
#
_entry.id   AF-A0A2C5YLS4-F1
#
_cell.length_a   1.000
_cell.length_b   1.000
_cell.length_c   1.000
_cell.angle_alpha   90.00
_cell.angle_beta   90.00
_cell.angle_gamma   90.00
#
_symmetry.space_group_name_H-M   'P 1'
#
loop_
_entity.id
_entity.type
_entity.pdbx_description
1 polymer ?
#
loop_
_entity_poly.entity_id
_entity_poly.type
_entity_poly.pdbx_seq_one_letter_code
_entity_poly.pdbx_strand_id
1 'polypeptide(L)'
;MSSEEDTSLTALYNRAEALRTRIETTADTKLVDEALSLYDRVRSGISSLAVFSPNEGLEDLGNGALRLLLLDFRVAGVLQRRPFSRDAPGIQQRISALTQARDSYLSFLDLADTYALVGADHRPLLETLRRDPVGFSGVSGGEGVEEEGG
;
A
#
# COMPACT_ATOMS: atom_id res chain seq x y z
N MET A 1 22.67 18.46 2.58
CA MET A 1 21.27 18.81 2.90
C MET A 1 20.40 17.58 3.12
N SER A 2 20.79 16.38 2.65
CA SER A 2 20.04 15.12 2.81
C SER A 2 19.64 14.72 4.25
N SER A 3 20.44 15.04 5.27
CA SER A 3 20.22 14.52 6.63
C SER A 3 19.03 15.13 7.38
N GLU A 4 18.75 16.43 7.20
CA GLU A 4 17.62 17.09 7.88
C GLU A 4 16.29 16.71 7.24
N GLU A 5 16.26 16.60 5.91
CA GLU A 5 15.08 16.21 5.14
C GLU A 5 14.72 14.74 5.39
N ASP A 6 15.71 13.83 5.42
CA ASP A 6 15.52 12.43 5.81
C ASP A 6 14.99 12.27 7.24
N THR A 7 15.49 13.11 8.17
CA THR A 7 15.01 13.13 9.55
C THR A 7 13.54 13.56 9.61
N SER A 8 13.16 14.55 8.80
CA SER A 8 11.78 15.02 8.71
C SER A 8 10.84 13.94 8.12
N LEU A 9 11.30 13.22 7.11
CA LEU A 9 10.52 12.16 6.45
C LEU A 9 10.30 10.97 7.38
N THR A 10 11.36 10.55 8.07
CA THR A 10 11.30 9.49 9.08
C THR A 10 10.36 9.85 10.22
N ALA A 11 10.41 11.10 10.71
CA ALA A 11 9.52 11.56 11.77
C ALA A 11 8.04 11.55 11.34
N LEU A 12 7.74 11.99 10.11
CA LEU A 12 6.39 11.94 9.55
C LEU A 12 5.88 10.50 9.42
N TYR A 13 6.71 9.60 8.89
CA TYR A 13 6.35 8.18 8.74
C TYR A 13 6.09 7.52 10.10
N ASN A 14 6.95 7.75 11.09
CA ASN A 14 6.77 7.20 12.44
C ASN A 14 5.48 7.71 13.10
N ARG A 15 5.12 8.99 12.89
CA ARG A 15 3.85 9.53 13.39
C ARG A 15 2.65 8.87 12.71
N ALA A 16 2.73 8.66 11.39
CA ALA A 16 1.67 7.96 10.65
C ALA A 16 1.49 6.52 11.15
N GLU A 17 2.58 5.78 11.37
CA GLU A 17 2.55 4.40 11.91
C GLU A 17 1.96 4.33 13.33
N ALA A 18 2.25 5.33 14.18
CA ALA A 18 1.65 5.42 15.50
C ALA A 18 0.12 5.57 15.43
N LEU A 19 -0.38 6.38 14.50
CA LEU A 19 -1.83 6.51 14.26
C LEU A 19 -2.42 5.24 13.64
N ARG A 20 -1.74 4.64 12.65
CA ARG A 20 -2.13 3.37 12.02
C ARG A 20 -2.39 2.28 13.07
N THR A 21 -1.50 2.14 14.04
CA THR A 21 -1.63 1.16 15.13
C THR A 21 -2.87 1.45 15.99
N ARG A 22 -3.17 2.71 16.29
CA ARG A 22 -4.36 3.11 17.07
C ARG A 22 -5.68 2.86 16.31
N ILE A 23 -5.65 2.97 14.98
CA ILE A 23 -6.82 2.70 14.11
C ILE A 23 -7.19 1.21 14.14
N GLU A 24 -6.26 0.30 14.44
CA GLU A 24 -6.57 -1.14 14.53
C GLU A 24 -7.57 -1.46 15.65
N THR A 25 -7.60 -0.65 16.70
CA THR A 25 -8.47 -0.85 17.87
C THR A 25 -9.63 0.14 17.93
N THR A 26 -9.68 1.14 17.05
CA THR A 26 -10.63 2.26 17.14
C THR A 26 -11.21 2.62 15.77
N ALA A 27 -12.53 2.72 15.68
CA ALA A 27 -13.21 3.27 14.50
C ALA A 27 -13.36 4.80 14.62
N ASP A 28 -12.26 5.55 14.47
CA ASP A 28 -12.25 7.01 14.49
C ASP A 28 -11.82 7.59 13.13
N THR A 29 -12.75 8.23 12.44
CA THR A 29 -12.52 8.87 11.14
C THR A 29 -11.44 9.94 11.20
N LYS A 30 -11.32 10.69 12.31
CA LYS A 30 -10.30 11.74 12.44
C LYS A 30 -8.90 11.16 12.48
N LEU A 31 -8.71 10.04 13.18
CA LEU A 31 -7.42 9.34 13.20
C LEU A 31 -7.06 8.79 11.82
N VAL A 32 -8.05 8.24 11.10
CA VAL A 32 -7.86 7.78 9.72
C VAL A 32 -7.44 8.92 8.80
N ASP A 33 -8.18 10.03 8.81
CA ASP A 33 -7.89 11.18 7.94
C ASP A 33 -6.53 11.81 8.28
N GLU A 34 -6.16 11.92 9.57
CA GLU A 34 -4.82 12.40 9.99
C GLU A 34 -3.71 11.45 9.53
N ALA A 35 -3.88 10.13 9.67
CA ALA A 35 -2.90 9.16 9.21
C ALA A 35 -2.70 9.23 7.69
N LEU A 36 -3.78 9.30 6.93
CA LEU A 36 -3.72 9.45 5.46
C LEU A 36 -3.03 10.74 5.05
N SER A 37 -3.31 11.86 5.74
CA SER A 37 -2.64 13.13 5.49
C SER A 37 -1.12 13.07 5.77
N LEU A 38 -0.71 12.37 6.83
CA LEU A 38 0.72 12.19 7.12
C LEU A 38 1.40 11.30 6.05
N TYR A 39 0.77 10.21 5.64
CA TYR A 39 1.30 9.38 4.56
C TYR A 39 1.41 10.13 3.23
N ASP A 40 0.44 10.99 2.90
CA ASP A 40 0.50 11.82 1.69
C ASP A 40 1.69 12.79 1.70
N ARG A 41 1.98 13.38 2.87
CA ARG A 41 3.20 14.20 3.07
C ARG A 41 4.48 13.37 2.95
N VAL A 42 4.48 12.13 3.46
CA VAL A 42 5.62 11.20 3.27
C VAL A 42 5.79 10.88 1.79
N ARG A 43 4.71 10.56 1.07
CA ARG A 43 4.73 10.29 -0.38
C ARG A 43 5.30 11.47 -1.17
N SER A 44 4.87 12.69 -0.82
CA SER A 44 5.39 13.92 -1.42
C SER A 44 6.90 14.06 -1.16
N GLY A 45 7.36 13.82 0.06
CA GLY A 45 8.78 13.84 0.42
C GLY A 45 9.61 12.80 -0.34
N ILE A 46 9.11 11.56 -0.44
CA ILE A 46 9.76 10.48 -1.24
C ILE A 46 9.96 10.93 -2.68
N SER A 47 8.93 11.52 -3.29
CA SER A 47 9.01 12.01 -4.67
C SER A 47 9.96 13.19 -4.81
N SER A 48 9.93 14.16 -3.89
CA SER A 48 10.81 15.35 -3.94
C SER A 48 12.28 15.02 -3.74
N LEU A 49 12.58 14.03 -2.89
CA LEU A 49 13.94 13.59 -2.59
C LEU A 49 14.43 12.48 -3.54
N ALA A 50 13.57 11.99 -4.44
CA ALA A 50 13.83 10.86 -5.33
C ALA A 50 14.39 9.63 -4.57
N VAL A 51 13.78 9.30 -3.43
CA VAL A 51 14.25 8.22 -2.53
C VAL A 51 14.33 6.86 -3.22
N PHE A 52 13.49 6.64 -4.23
CA PHE A 52 13.49 5.43 -5.04
C PHE A 52 13.85 5.74 -6.48
N SER A 53 14.80 4.98 -7.02
CA SER A 53 15.25 5.03 -8.40
C SER A 53 15.07 3.65 -9.04
N PRO A 54 14.51 3.56 -10.26
CA PRO A 54 14.37 2.28 -10.96
C PRO A 54 15.70 1.69 -11.45
N ASN A 55 16.80 2.44 -11.33
CA ASN A 55 18.14 1.98 -11.74
C ASN A 55 18.98 1.49 -10.55
N GLU A 56 18.42 1.46 -9.34
CA GLU A 56 19.09 1.02 -8.12
C GLU A 56 18.57 -0.35 -7.70
N GLY A 57 19.46 -1.19 -7.16
CA GLY A 57 19.10 -2.45 -6.52
C GLY A 57 18.52 -2.23 -5.12
N LEU A 58 17.95 -3.28 -4.54
CA LEU A 58 17.49 -3.25 -3.16
C LEU A 58 18.66 -3.01 -2.19
N GLU A 59 19.84 -3.52 -2.53
CA GLU A 59 21.09 -3.37 -1.80
C GLU A 59 21.62 -1.94 -1.74
N ASP A 60 21.20 -1.09 -2.69
CA ASP A 60 21.59 0.31 -2.76
C ASP A 60 20.73 1.20 -1.85
N LEU A 61 19.61 0.67 -1.35
CA LEU A 61 18.71 1.41 -0.46
C LEU A 61 19.27 1.52 0.96
N GLY A 62 19.30 2.74 1.49
CA GLY A 62 19.57 2.96 2.90
C GLY A 62 18.52 2.32 3.82
N ASN A 63 18.93 1.89 5.02
CA ASN A 63 18.05 1.25 6.01
C ASN A 63 16.76 2.03 6.32
N GLY A 64 16.77 3.36 6.18
CA GLY A 64 15.58 4.20 6.33
C GLY A 64 14.56 4.00 5.21
N ALA A 65 15.03 3.87 3.96
CA ALA A 65 14.22 3.75 2.75
C ALA A 65 13.48 2.41 2.66
N LEU A 66 14.05 1.34 3.20
CA LEU A 66 13.40 0.01 3.23
C LEU A 66 12.01 0.04 3.89
N ARG A 67 11.84 0.85 4.95
CA ARG A 67 10.53 1.00 5.60
C ARG A 67 9.54 1.76 4.73
N LEU A 68 10.03 2.69 3.92
CA LEU A 68 9.22 3.51 3.02
C LEU A 68 8.70 2.71 1.83
N LEU A 69 9.31 1.57 1.47
CA LEU A 69 8.76 0.64 0.47
C LEU A 69 7.34 0.17 0.85
N LEU A 70 7.01 0.12 2.14
CA LEU A 70 5.71 -0.32 2.62
C LEU A 70 4.64 0.80 2.61
N LEU A 71 4.99 2.03 2.23
CA LEU A 71 4.11 3.19 2.38
C LEU A 71 2.71 2.95 1.79
N ASP A 72 2.63 2.58 0.52
CA ASP A 72 1.33 2.43 -0.14
C ASP A 72 0.57 1.19 0.33
N PHE A 73 1.28 0.14 0.77
CA PHE A 73 0.69 -1.00 1.46
C PHE A 73 0.01 -0.57 2.77
N ARG A 74 0.65 0.31 3.56
CA ARG A 74 0.09 0.85 4.79
C ARG A 74 -1.11 1.75 4.53
N VAL A 75 -1.02 2.62 3.51
CA VAL A 75 -2.14 3.49 3.08
C VAL A 75 -3.36 2.65 2.71
N ALA A 76 -3.19 1.59 1.92
CA ALA A 76 -4.29 0.69 1.55
C ALA A 76 -4.96 0.04 2.78
N GLY A 77 -4.17 -0.36 3.77
CA GLY A 77 -4.67 -0.93 5.03
C GLY A 77 -5.43 0.08 5.91
N VAL A 78 -5.09 1.36 5.84
CA VAL A 78 -5.81 2.45 6.55
C VAL A 78 -7.12 2.79 5.83
N LEU A 79 -7.09 2.92 4.49
CA LEU A 79 -8.27 3.21 3.68
C LEU A 79 -9.40 2.19 3.90
N GLN A 80 -9.06 0.91 4.00
CA GLN A 80 -10.03 -0.15 4.25
C GLN A 80 -10.71 -0.09 5.63
N ARG A 81 -10.09 0.61 6.60
CA ARG A 81 -10.62 0.83 7.94
C ARG A 81 -11.38 2.14 8.09
N ARG A 82 -11.50 2.94 7.03
CA ARG A 82 -12.21 4.22 7.06
C ARG A 82 -13.69 4.01 7.44
N PRO A 83 -14.17 4.60 8.55
CA PRO A 83 -15.58 4.54 8.90
C PRO A 83 -16.44 5.28 7.88
N PHE A 84 -17.70 4.87 7.73
CA PHE A 84 -18.65 5.57 6.85
C PHE A 84 -19.15 6.86 7.51
N SER A 85 -19.13 7.95 6.77
CA SER A 85 -19.87 9.17 7.11
C SER A 85 -21.37 8.95 6.95
N ARG A 86 -22.17 9.68 7.72
CA ARG A 86 -23.63 9.73 7.59
C ARG A 86 -24.09 10.63 6.44
N ASP A 87 -23.20 11.46 5.90
CA ASP A 87 -23.54 12.50 4.93
C ASP A 87 -23.58 11.99 3.47
N ALA A 88 -23.25 10.72 3.24
CA ALA A 88 -23.23 10.12 1.91
C ALA A 88 -23.70 8.65 1.95
N PRO A 89 -24.15 8.07 0.81
CA PRO A 89 -24.51 6.65 0.75
C PRO A 89 -23.31 5.75 1.09
N GLY A 90 -23.48 4.86 2.08
CA GLY A 90 -22.41 3.97 2.55
C GLY A 90 -21.79 3.11 1.44
N ILE A 91 -22.58 2.69 0.44
CA ILE A 91 -22.10 1.92 -0.70
C ILE A 91 -21.09 2.70 -1.55
N GLN A 92 -21.36 3.99 -1.83
CA GLN A 92 -20.45 4.83 -2.62
C GLN A 92 -19.16 5.10 -1.86
N GLN A 93 -19.25 5.29 -0.55
CA GLN A 93 -18.08 5.44 0.31
C GLN A 93 -17.24 4.17 0.35
N ARG A 94 -17.88 2.99 0.41
CA ARG A 94 -17.18 1.70 0.39
C ARG A 94 -16.49 1.46 -0.95
N ILE A 95 -17.16 1.72 -2.06
CA ILE A 95 -16.58 1.62 -3.41
C ILE A 95 -15.35 2.54 -3.49
N SER A 96 -15.49 3.80 -3.10
CA SER A 96 -14.38 4.77 -3.13
C SER A 96 -13.19 4.32 -2.28
N ALA A 97 -13.42 3.86 -1.05
CA ALA A 97 -12.36 3.38 -0.16
C ALA A 97 -11.65 2.14 -0.72
N LEU A 98 -12.39 1.19 -1.30
CA LEU A 98 -11.83 -0.02 -1.90
C LEU A 98 -11.05 0.27 -3.18
N THR A 99 -11.54 1.16 -4.03
CA THR A 99 -10.82 1.60 -5.23
C THR A 99 -9.49 2.23 -4.86
N GLN A 100 -9.49 3.18 -3.92
CA GLN A 100 -8.25 3.84 -3.46
C GLN A 100 -7.28 2.84 -2.81
N ALA A 101 -7.80 1.88 -2.03
CA ALA A 101 -6.98 0.86 -1.40
C ALA A 101 -6.34 -0.07 -2.43
N ARG A 102 -7.10 -0.51 -3.44
CA ARG A 102 -6.59 -1.30 -4.56
C ARG A 102 -5.49 -0.54 -5.29
N ASP A 103 -5.73 0.71 -5.66
CA ASP A 103 -4.74 1.51 -6.40
C ASP A 103 -3.45 1.68 -5.58
N SER A 104 -3.56 1.86 -4.26
CA SER A 104 -2.40 1.90 -3.37
C SER A 104 -1.68 0.54 -3.27
N TYR A 105 -2.40 -0.58 -3.26
CA TYR A 105 -1.77 -1.90 -3.33
C TYR A 105 -1.03 -2.12 -4.65
N LEU A 106 -1.58 -1.66 -5.77
CA LEU A 106 -0.90 -1.74 -7.06
C LEU A 106 0.38 -0.90 -7.08
N SER A 107 0.34 0.34 -6.58
CA SER A 107 1.55 1.17 -6.46
C SER A 107 2.63 0.51 -5.60
N PHE A 108 2.23 -0.12 -4.49
CA PHE A 108 3.16 -0.92 -3.67
C PHE A 108 3.77 -2.09 -4.46
N LEU A 109 2.95 -2.86 -5.18
CA LEU A 109 3.42 -4.01 -5.94
C LEU A 109 4.33 -3.60 -7.12
N ASP A 110 4.05 -2.46 -7.75
CA ASP A 110 4.89 -1.91 -8.81
C ASP A 110 6.27 -1.48 -8.29
N LEU A 111 6.30 -0.84 -7.12
CA LEU A 111 7.55 -0.50 -6.45
C LEU A 111 8.31 -1.75 -6.02
N ALA A 112 7.62 -2.75 -5.46
CA ALA A 112 8.23 -4.02 -5.08
C ALA A 112 8.82 -4.76 -6.28
N ASP A 113 8.12 -4.79 -7.42
CA ASP A 113 8.59 -5.41 -8.66
C ASP A 113 9.82 -4.68 -9.23
N THR A 114 9.85 -3.34 -9.14
CA THR A 114 11.02 -2.52 -9.54
C THR A 114 12.28 -2.94 -8.79
N TYR A 115 12.15 -3.25 -7.50
CA TYR A 115 13.25 -3.74 -6.65
C TYR A 115 13.39 -5.27 -6.61
N ALA A 116 12.80 -5.98 -7.59
CA ALA A 116 12.85 -7.45 -7.72
C ALA A 116 12.39 -8.22 -6.46
N LEU A 117 11.49 -7.64 -5.66
CA LEU A 117 10.92 -8.26 -4.47
C LEU A 117 9.73 -9.18 -4.79
N VAL A 118 9.18 -9.09 -5.99
CA VAL A 118 8.12 -9.98 -6.48
C VAL A 118 8.76 -11.25 -7.02
N GLY A 119 8.51 -12.38 -6.35
CA GLY A 119 8.99 -13.69 -6.77
C GLY A 119 8.52 -14.07 -8.17
N ALA A 120 9.36 -14.82 -8.91
CA ALA A 120 9.10 -15.20 -10.29
C ALA A 120 7.74 -15.88 -10.50
N ASP A 121 7.32 -16.72 -9.55
CA ASP A 121 6.04 -17.45 -9.58
C ASP A 121 4.82 -16.53 -9.49
N HIS A 122 4.99 -15.31 -8.95
CA HIS A 122 3.90 -14.34 -8.80
C HIS A 122 3.87 -13.28 -9.91
N ARG A 123 4.89 -13.20 -10.77
CA ARG A 123 4.95 -12.21 -11.86
C ARG A 123 3.80 -12.35 -12.87
N PRO A 124 3.41 -13.56 -13.34
CA PRO A 124 2.25 -13.70 -14.24
C PRO A 124 0.93 -13.24 -13.60
N LEU A 125 0.79 -13.46 -12.29
CA LEU A 125 -0.37 -13.02 -11.52
C LEU A 125 -0.40 -11.48 -11.44
N LEU A 126 0.74 -10.86 -11.16
CA LEU A 126 0.88 -9.40 -11.12
C LEU A 126 0.59 -8.75 -12.48
N GLU A 127 1.10 -9.32 -13.58
CA GLU A 127 0.81 -8.84 -14.93
C GLU A 127 -0.69 -8.92 -15.28
N THR A 128 -1.35 -10.00 -14.86
CA THR A 128 -2.80 -10.16 -15.04
C THR A 128 -3.57 -9.12 -14.22
N LEU A 129 -3.17 -8.93 -12.96
CA LEU A 129 -3.74 -7.91 -12.07
C LEU A 129 -3.56 -6.49 -12.65
N ARG A 130 -2.39 -6.16 -13.21
CA ARG A 130 -2.13 -4.87 -13.88
C ARG A 130 -3.02 -4.63 -15.09
N ARG A 131 -3.30 -5.69 -15.87
CA ARG A 131 -4.10 -5.61 -17.10
C ARG A 131 -5.58 -5.35 -16.83
N ASP A 132 -6.13 -6.02 -15.82
CA ASP A 132 -7.53 -5.86 -15.43
C ASP A 132 -7.68 -5.83 -13.90
N PRO A 133 -7.36 -4.70 -13.25
CA PRO A 133 -7.41 -4.60 -11.80
C PRO A 133 -8.83 -4.62 -11.23
N VAL A 134 -9.87 -4.45 -12.06
CA VAL A 134 -11.27 -4.48 -11.63
C VAL A 134 -11.84 -5.90 -11.75
N GLY A 135 -11.58 -6.58 -12.86
CA GLY A 135 -12.06 -7.93 -13.13
C GLY A 135 -11.13 -9.06 -12.66
N PHE A 136 -9.96 -8.71 -12.10
CA PHE A 136 -9.02 -9.70 -11.56
C PHE A 136 -9.68 -10.60 -10.51
N SER A 137 -9.46 -11.91 -10.66
CA SER A 137 -9.81 -12.93 -9.68
C SER A 137 -8.60 -13.81 -9.43
N GLY A 138 -8.17 -13.92 -8.16
CA GLY A 138 -6.97 -14.65 -7.76
C GLY A 138 -7.11 -16.17 -7.77
N VAL A 139 -8.23 -16.73 -8.24
CA VAL A 139 -8.41 -18.18 -8.37
C VAL A 139 -7.84 -18.62 -9.70
N SER A 140 -6.57 -19.02 -9.70
CA SER A 140 -5.97 -19.82 -10.75
C SER A 140 -5.05 -20.83 -10.08
N GLY A 141 -5.51 -22.09 -9.98
CA GLY A 141 -4.62 -23.25 -9.83
C GLY A 141 -4.45 -23.90 -8.45
N GLY A 142 -5.47 -23.91 -7.58
CA GLY A 142 -5.54 -24.93 -6.52
C GLY A 142 -6.24 -26.16 -7.06
N GLU A 143 -5.52 -27.27 -7.15
CA GLU A 143 -5.92 -28.58 -7.69
C GLU A 143 -7.40 -28.92 -7.48
N GLY A 144 -8.08 -29.27 -8.57
CA GLY A 144 -9.32 -30.03 -8.49
C GLY A 144 -9.00 -31.35 -7.80
N VAL A 145 -9.58 -31.56 -6.62
CA VAL A 145 -9.64 -32.89 -6.01
C VAL A 145 -10.44 -33.75 -6.99
N GLU A 146 -9.76 -34.69 -7.65
CA GLU A 146 -10.42 -35.82 -8.29
C GLU A 146 -11.20 -36.55 -7.19
N GLU A 147 -12.53 -36.41 -7.20
CA GLU A 147 -13.42 -37.36 -6.53
C GLU A 147 -13.29 -38.70 -7.26
N GLU A 148 -12.29 -39.51 -6.90
CA GLU A 148 -12.45 -40.95 -6.99
C GLU A 148 -13.32 -41.41 -5.81
N GLY A 149 -14.59 -41.63 -6.11
CA GLY A 149 -15.55 -42.19 -5.16
C GLY A 149 -16.70 -42.92 -5.85
N GLY A 150 -16.59 -44.26 -5.93
CA GLY A 150 -17.72 -45.18 -6.02
C GLY A 150 -17.78 -46.05 -7.26
#